data_AF-A0A2N2CN57-F1
#
_entry.id   AF-A0A2N2CN57-F1
#
_cell.length_a   1.000
_cell.length_b   1.000
_cell.length_c   1.000
_cell.angle_alpha   90.00
_cell.angle_beta   90.00
_cell.angle_gamma   90.00
#
_symmetry.space_group_name_H-M   'P 1'
#
loop_
_entity.id
_entity.type
_entity.pdbx_description
1 polymer ?
#
loop_
_entity_poly.entity_id
_entity_poly.type
_entity_poly.pdbx_seq_one_letter_code
_entity_poly.pdbx_strand_id
1 'polypeptide(L)' 'TDLYEDMAAEQKARSTYEYLIRMTDDPDVLDPLKFLREREIVHFQRFGEALRIVQDYLEQDRVFILKG' A
#
# COMPACT_ATOMS: atom_id res chain seq x y z
N THR A 1 -13.27 0.52 4.19
CA THR A 1 -12.26 0.47 3.12
C THR A 1 -11.67 -0.92 3.13
N ASP A 2 -11.47 -1.49 1.93
CA ASP A 2 -10.83 -2.79 1.70
C ASP A 2 -9.32 -2.59 1.43
N LEU A 3 -8.49 -3.59 1.73
CA LEU A 3 -7.03 -3.53 1.50
C LEU A 3 -6.70 -3.31 0.02
N TYR A 4 -7.53 -3.80 -0.90
CA TYR A 4 -7.39 -3.49 -2.33
C TYR A 4 -7.63 -2.01 -2.64
N GLU A 5 -8.62 -1.39 -2.00
CA GLU A 5 -8.90 0.04 -2.16
C GLU A 5 -7.78 0.89 -1.55
N ASP A 6 -7.25 0.49 -0.39
CA ASP A 6 -6.11 1.17 0.25
C ASP A 6 -4.87 1.08 -0.65
N MET A 7 -4.55 -0.10 -1.19
CA MET A 7 -3.47 -0.26 -2.17
C MET A 7 -3.66 0.63 -3.41
N ALA A 8 -4.87 0.72 -3.95
CA ALA A 8 -5.16 1.58 -5.10
C ALA A 8 -5.01 3.08 -4.76
N ALA A 9 -5.41 3.48 -3.55
CA ALA A 9 -5.24 4.83 -3.06
C ALA A 9 -3.76 5.22 -2.97
N GLU A 10 -2.89 4.35 -2.46
CA GLU A 10 -1.46 4.65 -2.37
C GLU A 10 -0.78 4.73 -3.74
N GLN A 11 -1.17 3.88 -4.69
CA GLN A 11 -0.68 4.02 -6.07
C GLN A 11 -1.11 5.34 -6.71
N LYS A 12 -2.35 5.78 -6.45
CA LYS A 12 -2.86 7.06 -6.95
C LYS A 12 -2.09 8.23 -6.34
N ALA A 13 -1.91 8.24 -5.02
CA ALA A 13 -1.14 9.26 -4.31
C ALA A 13 0.31 9.32 -4.82
N ARG A 14 0.99 8.17 -4.94
CA ARG A 14 2.34 8.08 -5.53
C ARG A 14 2.40 8.72 -6.92
N SER A 15 1.43 8.41 -7.79
CA SER A 15 1.38 8.93 -9.15
C SER A 15 1.16 10.46 -9.17
N THR A 16 0.34 10.96 -8.24
CA THR A 16 0.16 12.41 -8.03
C THR A 16 1.46 13.09 -7.59
N TYR A 17 2.19 12.53 -6.63
CA TYR A 17 3.48 13.09 -6.21
C TYR A 17 4.53 13.01 -7.32
N GLU A 18 4.60 11.92 -8.09
CA GLU A 18 5.47 11.81 -9.26
C GLU A 18 5.18 12.89 -10.31
N TYR A 19 3.90 13.23 -10.52
CA TYR A 19 3.53 14.33 -11.39
C TYR A 19 3.98 15.69 -10.82
N LEU A 20 3.69 15.97 -9.55
CA LEU A 20 4.05 17.25 -8.90
C LEU A 20 5.56 17.49 -8.88
N ILE A 21 6.36 16.45 -8.63
CA ILE A 21 7.84 16.52 -8.67
C ILE A 21 8.35 16.98 -10.04
N ARG A 22 7.66 16.64 -11.14
CA ARG A 22 8.06 17.07 -12.50
C ARG A 22 7.64 18.51 -12.84
N MET A 23 6.86 19.16 -11.98
CA MET A 23 6.28 20.48 -12.23
C MET A 23 7.05 21.62 -11.53
N THR A 24 8.09 21.30 -10.77
CA THR A 24 8.87 22.30 -10.00
C THR A 24 10.33 21.89 -9.87
N ASP A 25 11.21 22.89 -9.77
CA ASP A 25 12.62 22.75 -9.43
C ASP A 25 12.96 23.30 -8.04
N ASP A 26 11.96 23.82 -7.30
CA ASP A 26 12.12 24.38 -5.95
C ASP A 26 12.49 23.28 -4.93
N PRO A 27 13.70 23.30 -4.34
CA PRO A 27 14.14 22.29 -3.39
C PRO A 27 13.24 22.15 -2.16
N ASP A 28 12.69 23.26 -1.66
CA ASP A 28 11.85 23.26 -0.45
C ASP A 28 10.50 22.58 -0.70
N VAL A 29 10.08 22.49 -1.97
CA VAL A 29 8.89 21.74 -2.39
C VAL A 29 9.25 20.29 -2.74
N LEU A 30 10.41 20.07 -3.37
CA LEU A 30 10.83 18.74 -3.82
C LEU A 30 11.10 17.78 -2.66
N ASP A 31 11.75 18.24 -1.60
CA ASP A 31 12.13 17.38 -0.46
C ASP A 31 10.92 16.73 0.23
N PRO A 32 9.86 17.46 0.63
CA PRO A 32 8.68 16.83 1.20
C PRO A 32 7.94 15.96 0.19
N LEU A 33 7.88 16.31 -1.10
CA LEU A 33 7.22 15.49 -2.13
C LEU A 33 7.93 14.14 -2.35
N LYS A 34 9.26 14.12 -2.34
CA LYS A 34 10.04 12.87 -2.45
C LYS A 34 9.79 11.96 -1.26
N PHE A 35 9.80 12.53 -0.05
CA PHE A 35 9.49 11.79 1.17
C PHE A 35 8.08 11.18 1.13
N LEU A 36 7.05 11.95 0.75
CA LEU A 36 5.68 11.45 0.63
C LEU A 36 5.57 10.35 -0.42
N ARG A 37 6.18 10.53 -1.60
CA ARG A 37 6.22 9.52 -2.66
C ARG A 37 6.82 8.19 -2.17
N GLU A 38 7.92 8.23 -1.43
CA GLU A 38 8.56 7.05 -0.88
C GLU A 38 7.69 6.36 0.17
N ARG A 39 6.98 7.14 0.99
CA ARG A 39 6.01 6.59 1.94
C ARG A 39 4.88 5.83 1.27
N GLU A 40 4.35 6.30 0.15
CA GLU A 40 3.28 5.58 -0.53
C GLU A 40 3.74 4.25 -1.14
N ILE A 41 5.02 4.12 -1.48
CA ILE A 41 5.60 2.82 -1.85
C ILE A 41 5.58 1.87 -0.65
N VAL A 42 6.00 2.36 0.53
CA VAL A 42 6.00 1.56 1.76
C VAL A 42 4.57 1.19 2.19
N HIS A 43 3.63 2.13 2.18
CA HIS A 43 2.23 1.86 2.51
C HIS A 43 1.63 0.81 1.56
N PHE A 44 1.83 0.95 0.24
CA PHE A 44 1.39 -0.04 -0.74
C PHE A 44 1.92 -1.45 -0.43
N GLN A 45 3.21 -1.56 -0.11
CA GLN A 45 3.83 -2.84 0.25
C GLN A 45 3.24 -3.42 1.54
N ARG A 46 3.00 -2.58 2.55
CA ARG A 46 2.42 -3.01 3.84
C ARG A 46 0.97 -3.47 3.71
N PHE A 47 0.16 -2.77 2.91
CA PHE A 47 -1.19 -3.24 2.62
C PHE A 47 -1.18 -4.55 1.83
N GLY A 48 -0.26 -4.71 0.88
CA GLY A 48 -0.08 -5.98 0.17
C GLY A 48 0.36 -7.14 1.08
N GLU A 49 1.24 -6.88 2.04
CA GLU A 49 1.63 -7.84 3.08
C GLU A 49 0.43 -8.24 3.95
N ALA A 50 -0.34 -7.25 4.43
CA ALA A 50 -1.54 -7.49 5.21
C ALA A 50 -2.59 -8.30 4.43
N LEU A 51 -2.79 -8.00 3.14
CA LEU A 51 -3.70 -8.72 2.28
C LEU A 51 -3.31 -10.19 2.13
N ARG A 52 -2.02 -10.47 1.94
CA ARG A 52 -1.52 -11.85 1.88
C ARG A 52 -1.77 -12.60 3.18
N ILE A 53 -1.49 -11.99 4.34
CA ILE A 53 -1.74 -12.61 5.65
C ILE A 53 -3.22 -12.97 5.81
N VAL A 54 -4.12 -12.08 5.39
CA VAL A 54 -5.57 -12.32 5.45
C VAL A 54 -5.98 -13.46 4.51
N GLN A 55 -5.46 -13.47 3.28
CA GLN A 55 -5.72 -14.54 2.31
C GLN A 55 -5.23 -15.90 2.83
N ASP A 56 -4.00 -15.97 3.31
CA ASP A 56 -3.42 -17.19 3.88
C ASP A 56 -4.24 -17.71 5.08
N TYR A 57 -4.75 -16.82 5.93
CA TYR A 57 -5.62 -17.21 7.05
C TYR A 57 -6.99 -17.75 6.60
N LEU A 58 -7.55 -17.22 5.52
CA LEU A 58 -8.83 -17.67 4.98
C LEU A 58 -8.69 -18.98 4.19
N GLU A 59 -7.54 -19.21 3.55
CA GLU A 59 -7.21 -20.44 2.83
C GLU A 59 -6.82 -21.61 3.75
N GLN A 60 -6.54 -21.35 5.03
CA GLN A 60 -6.32 -22.42 6.00
C GLN A 60 -7.61 -23.24 6.20
N ASP A 61 -7.61 -24.46 5.65
CA ASP A 61 -8.60 -25.49 5.97
C ASP A 61 -8.63 -25.70 7.48
N ARG A 62 -9.69 -25.21 8.12
CA ARG A 62 -10.00 -25.58 9.50
C ARG A 62 -10.46 -27.02 9.45
N VAL A 63 -9.51 -27.94 9.54
CA VAL A 63 -9.79 -29.36 9.76
C VAL A 63 -10.46 -29.46 11.13
N PHE A 64 -11.78 -29.34 11.14
CA PHE A 64 -12.59 -29.79 12.27
C PHE A 64 -12.43 -31.30 12.30
N ILE A 65 -11.46 -31.77 13.09
CA ILE A 65 -11.42 -33.16 13.50
C ILE A 65 -12.67 -33.37 14.34
N LEU A 66 -13.76 -33.81 13.69
CA LEU A 66 -14.90 -34.41 14.35
C LEU A 66 -14.37 -35.69 15.01
N LYS A 67 -13.92 -35.56 16.26
CA LYS A 67 -13.68 -36.71 17.13
C LYS A 67 -15.05 -37.22 17.60
N GLY A 68 -15.39 -38.43 17.17
CA GLY A 68 -16.33 -39.33 17.83
C GLY A 68 -17.73 -39.29 17.28
#